data_AF-A0A844I9E6-F1
#
_entry.id   AF-A0A844I9E6-F1
#
_cell.length_a   1.000
_cell.length_b   1.000
_cell.length_c   1.000
_cell.angle_alpha   90.00
_cell.angle_beta   90.00
_cell.angle_gamma   90.00
#
_symmetry.space_group_name_H-M   'P 1'
#
loop_
_entity.id
_entity.type
_entity.pdbx_description
1 polymer ?
#
loop_
_entity_poly.entity_id
_entity_poly.type
_entity_poly.pdbx_seq_one_letter_code
_entity_poly.pdbx_strand_id
1 'polypeptide(L)'
;MLGISHLLISGTAASLLLQTADPVLIAVGAIAGLLPDVDVSTSPAGKVFPWISGYFQETMPHRSMTHSIVASAVVAIASYGTAVFIPQFIPIASALTIGYTFGWFADCFTRGGVEMFWPSSVRCVCPGNRNLRLKTGSNAEYFVLCILVAIALSAFSINSKGGILTQFNRLIASTSGVQGVYNSSGSTHKIVANIKGVRAGDRSKVDGQFQIIQPNGTGFIVLEPNTNKLYKAATDPDSQIVIEQITADVSTPAITTIESVFVEDQVVGEAISKFNRTNTNVFVTGDLSVEDFDTSVLPRDPYQFKFIDASPSSIKLEAAPLKVVMKFLGDEFASGSLQVRSIVSSQ
;
A
#
# COMPACT_ATOMS: atom_id res chain seq x y z
N MET A 1 -12.55 21.34 24.64
CA MET A 1 -11.96 22.27 23.64
C MET A 1 -13.11 22.80 22.77
N LEU A 2 -12.91 23.55 21.67
CA LEU A 2 -13.99 23.78 20.70
C LEU A 2 -14.40 22.46 20.03
N GLY A 3 -15.70 22.26 19.78
CA GLY A 3 -16.19 21.03 19.14
C GLY A 3 -15.59 20.80 17.74
N ILE A 4 -15.31 21.87 16.99
CA ILE A 4 -14.63 21.79 15.69
C ILE A 4 -13.21 21.24 15.83
N SER A 5 -12.51 21.62 16.89
CA SER A 5 -11.17 21.10 17.18
C SER A 5 -11.21 19.59 17.49
N HIS A 6 -12.22 19.12 18.23
CA HIS A 6 -12.42 17.68 18.49
C HIS A 6 -12.69 16.91 17.20
N LEU A 7 -13.61 17.39 16.35
CA LEU A 7 -13.90 16.78 15.04
C LEU A 7 -12.63 16.65 14.19
N LEU A 8 -11.84 17.72 14.08
CA LEU A 8 -10.63 17.73 13.26
C LEU A 8 -9.54 16.81 13.81
N ILE A 9 -9.28 16.81 15.12
CA ILE A 9 -8.27 15.92 15.72
C ILE A 9 -8.67 14.46 15.54
N SER A 10 -9.91 14.11 15.87
CA SER A 10 -10.39 12.73 15.79
C SER A 10 -10.47 12.22 14.34
N GLY A 11 -10.93 13.04 13.41
CA GLY A 11 -10.95 12.69 11.98
C GLY A 11 -9.54 12.54 11.40
N THR A 12 -8.62 13.43 11.76
CA THR A 12 -7.21 13.35 11.32
C THR A 12 -6.51 12.12 11.90
N ALA A 13 -6.73 11.82 13.17
CA ALA A 13 -6.20 10.62 13.82
C ALA A 13 -6.74 9.34 13.16
N ALA A 14 -8.03 9.29 12.85
CA ALA A 14 -8.63 8.17 12.12
C ALA A 14 -8.01 7.99 10.73
N SER A 15 -7.82 9.08 9.96
CA SER A 15 -7.18 9.01 8.64
C SER A 15 -5.73 8.51 8.72
N LEU A 16 -4.94 9.03 9.68
CA LEU A 16 -3.52 8.67 9.81
C LEU A 16 -3.31 7.25 10.32
N LEU A 17 -4.03 6.85 11.36
CA LEU A 17 -3.83 5.54 11.99
C LEU A 17 -4.42 4.40 11.17
N LEU A 18 -5.52 4.63 10.46
CA LEU A 18 -6.09 3.66 9.53
C LEU A 18 -5.46 3.74 8.13
N GLN A 19 -4.58 4.72 7.88
CA GLN A 19 -3.97 5.00 6.58
C GLN A 19 -5.00 5.06 5.45
N THR A 20 -6.16 5.67 5.73
CA THR A 20 -7.31 5.70 4.82
C THR A 20 -7.65 7.11 4.38
N ALA A 21 -8.09 7.23 3.13
CA ALA A 21 -8.69 8.42 2.57
C ALA A 21 -10.22 8.27 2.38
N ASP A 22 -10.82 7.19 2.89
CA ASP A 22 -12.28 6.98 2.81
C ASP A 22 -13.02 8.06 3.62
N PRO A 23 -13.84 8.91 2.98
CA PRO A 23 -14.60 9.95 3.66
C PRO A 23 -15.51 9.41 4.77
N VAL A 24 -16.05 8.19 4.62
CA VAL A 24 -16.96 7.59 5.60
C VAL A 24 -16.23 7.28 6.90
N LEU A 25 -15.08 6.62 6.82
CA LEU A 25 -14.27 6.28 8.01
C LEU A 25 -13.75 7.52 8.71
N ILE A 26 -13.34 8.54 7.95
CA ILE A 26 -12.89 9.83 8.50
C ILE A 26 -14.05 10.53 9.22
N ALA A 27 -15.25 10.55 8.63
CA ALA A 27 -16.43 11.15 9.24
C ALA A 27 -16.87 10.41 10.51
N VAL A 28 -16.86 9.08 10.51
CA VAL A 28 -17.14 8.25 11.70
C VAL A 28 -16.17 8.58 12.82
N GLY A 29 -14.87 8.63 12.53
CA GLY A 29 -13.85 8.99 13.52
C GLY A 29 -14.05 10.41 14.06
N ALA A 30 -14.32 11.38 13.19
CA ALA A 30 -14.58 12.76 13.58
C ALA A 30 -15.78 12.85 14.54
N ILE A 31 -16.93 12.28 14.16
CA ILE A 31 -18.15 12.29 14.96
C ILE A 31 -17.96 11.56 16.30
N ALA A 32 -17.26 10.42 16.29
CA ALA A 32 -16.97 9.66 17.50
C ALA A 32 -16.15 10.48 18.52
N GLY A 33 -15.33 11.42 18.05
CA GLY A 33 -14.57 12.34 18.90
C GLY A 33 -15.40 13.32 19.72
N LEU A 34 -16.67 13.54 19.37
CA LEU A 34 -17.60 14.38 20.13
C LEU A 34 -18.34 13.60 21.22
N LEU A 35 -18.37 12.27 21.15
CA LEU A 35 -19.12 11.43 22.09
C LEU A 35 -18.65 11.54 23.56
N PRO A 36 -17.34 11.74 23.88
CA PRO A 36 -16.92 11.92 25.26
C PRO A 36 -17.61 13.08 25.97
N ASP A 37 -17.92 14.17 25.25
CA ASP A 37 -18.60 15.37 25.75
C ASP A 37 -20.11 15.15 26.04
N VAL A 38 -20.62 13.91 25.94
CA VAL A 38 -22.00 13.57 26.35
C VAL A 38 -22.24 13.82 27.84
N ASP A 39 -21.19 14.03 28.65
CA ASP A 39 -21.28 14.38 30.07
C ASP A 39 -21.76 15.81 30.33
N VAL A 40 -21.94 16.65 29.31
CA VAL A 40 -22.45 18.02 29.42
C VAL A 40 -23.67 18.22 28.53
N SER A 41 -24.82 18.56 29.12
CA SER A 41 -26.08 18.77 28.39
C SER A 41 -26.05 19.87 27.32
N THR A 42 -25.12 20.82 27.42
CA THR A 42 -24.98 21.93 26.45
C THR A 42 -24.10 21.57 25.24
N SER A 43 -23.36 20.47 25.29
CA SER A 43 -22.48 20.05 24.18
C SER A 43 -23.30 19.50 22.99
N PRO A 44 -22.73 19.45 21.77
CA PRO A 44 -23.41 18.84 20.62
C PRO A 44 -23.85 17.40 20.90
N ALA A 45 -23.02 16.57 21.53
CA ALA A 45 -23.36 15.20 21.89
C ALA A 45 -24.41 15.13 23.01
N GLY A 46 -24.29 16.00 24.02
CA GLY A 46 -25.23 16.06 25.14
C GLY A 46 -26.62 16.54 24.76
N LYS A 47 -26.75 17.38 23.72
CA LYS A 47 -28.03 17.81 23.13
C LYS A 47 -28.75 16.71 22.36
N VAL A 48 -28.01 15.76 21.79
CA VAL A 48 -28.59 14.60 21.09
C VAL A 48 -29.16 13.60 22.08
N PHE A 49 -28.52 13.42 23.24
CA PHE A 49 -28.95 12.51 24.29
C PHE A 49 -29.17 13.24 25.63
N PRO A 50 -30.22 14.08 25.75
CA PRO A 50 -30.43 14.95 26.92
C PRO A 50 -30.64 14.17 28.23
N TRP A 51 -31.21 12.96 28.15
CA TRP A 51 -31.45 12.12 29.33
C TRP A 51 -30.17 11.53 29.89
N ILE A 52 -29.23 11.16 29.01
CA ILE A 52 -27.94 10.58 29.38
C ILE A 52 -27.02 11.69 29.90
N SER A 53 -27.02 12.84 29.22
CA SER A 53 -26.18 13.98 29.61
C SER A 53 -26.60 14.62 30.92
N GLY A 54 -27.91 14.75 31.18
CA GLY A 54 -28.42 15.21 32.47
C GLY A 54 -27.99 14.31 33.62
N TYR A 55 -28.09 12.98 33.46
CA TYR A 55 -27.65 12.03 34.48
C TYR A 55 -26.16 12.16 34.80
N PHE A 56 -25.29 12.20 33.77
CA PHE A 56 -23.85 12.34 34.00
C PHE A 56 -23.46 13.69 34.57
N GLN A 57 -24.12 14.77 34.14
CA GLN A 57 -23.86 16.12 34.64
C GLN A 57 -24.21 16.25 36.13
N GLU A 58 -25.22 15.54 36.62
CA GLU A 58 -25.64 15.55 38.02
C GLU A 58 -24.80 14.60 38.90
N THR A 59 -24.31 13.49 38.34
CA THR A 59 -23.65 12.42 39.11
C THR A 59 -22.14 12.49 39.10
N MET A 60 -21.52 13.11 38.09
CA MET A 60 -20.06 13.07 37.89
C MET A 60 -19.47 14.44 37.53
N PRO A 61 -18.23 14.72 37.92
CA PRO A 61 -17.51 15.90 37.43
C PRO A 61 -17.34 15.84 35.91
N HIS A 62 -17.43 16.99 35.24
CA HIS A 62 -17.10 17.08 33.81
C HIS A 62 -15.66 16.61 33.55
N ARG A 63 -15.46 15.86 32.46
CA ARG A 63 -14.18 15.25 32.02
C ARG A 63 -13.66 14.16 32.95
N SER A 64 -14.58 13.46 33.59
CA SER A 64 -14.31 12.32 34.45
C SER A 64 -14.47 11.01 33.67
N MET A 65 -15.47 10.19 34.01
CA MET A 65 -15.70 8.85 33.46
C MET A 65 -15.67 8.78 31.92
N THR A 66 -16.35 9.68 31.20
CA THR A 66 -16.43 9.65 29.73
C THR A 66 -15.13 10.03 29.03
N HIS A 67 -14.16 10.61 29.74
CA HIS A 67 -12.87 11.06 29.22
C HIS A 67 -11.72 10.19 29.75
N SER A 68 -11.97 8.89 29.88
CA SER A 68 -11.05 7.94 30.48
C SER A 68 -10.63 6.84 29.51
N ILE A 69 -9.49 6.21 29.83
CA ILE A 69 -9.03 5.01 29.13
C ILE A 69 -10.07 3.88 29.29
N VAL A 70 -10.72 3.79 30.45
CA VAL A 70 -11.77 2.80 30.71
C VAL A 70 -12.95 3.01 29.76
N ALA A 71 -13.42 4.25 29.57
CA ALA A 71 -14.49 4.53 28.62
C ALA A 71 -14.09 4.18 27.18
N SER A 72 -12.85 4.47 26.79
CA SER A 72 -12.32 4.08 25.49
C SER A 72 -12.29 2.57 25.31
N ALA A 73 -11.90 1.82 26.35
CA ALA A 73 -11.90 0.37 26.34
C ALA A 73 -13.32 -0.22 26.24
N VAL A 74 -14.30 0.36 26.93
CA VAL A 74 -15.71 -0.05 26.84
C VAL A 74 -16.23 0.17 25.42
N VAL A 75 -15.95 1.33 24.83
CA VAL A 75 -16.31 1.65 23.45
C VAL A 75 -15.63 0.69 22.46
N ALA A 76 -14.36 0.38 22.67
CA ALA A 76 -13.63 -0.60 21.87
C ALA A 76 -14.27 -1.99 21.97
N ILE A 77 -14.53 -2.49 23.18
CA ILE A 77 -15.15 -3.81 23.40
C ILE A 77 -16.53 -3.88 22.76
N ALA A 78 -17.36 -2.85 22.89
CA ALA A 78 -18.69 -2.82 22.27
C ALA A 78 -18.62 -2.79 20.74
N SER A 79 -17.73 -1.96 20.18
CA SER A 79 -17.60 -1.80 18.74
C SER A 79 -16.99 -3.04 18.07
N TYR A 80 -15.89 -3.57 18.61
CA TYR A 80 -15.27 -4.81 18.12
C TYR A 80 -16.10 -6.05 18.45
N GLY A 81 -16.80 -6.11 19.58
CA GLY A 81 -17.74 -7.18 19.89
C GLY A 81 -18.86 -7.30 18.86
N THR A 82 -19.34 -6.17 18.34
CA THR A 82 -20.28 -6.15 17.21
C THR A 82 -19.61 -6.64 15.92
N ALA A 83 -18.36 -6.24 15.69
CA ALA A 83 -17.58 -6.64 14.51
C ALA A 83 -17.24 -8.14 14.46
N VAL A 84 -17.28 -8.86 15.59
CA VAL A 84 -17.15 -10.34 15.60
C VAL A 84 -18.31 -11.00 14.83
N PHE A 85 -19.52 -10.47 14.94
CA PHE A 85 -20.70 -11.00 14.23
C PHE A 85 -20.79 -10.46 12.80
N ILE A 86 -20.17 -9.31 12.53
CA ILE A 86 -20.26 -8.59 11.26
C ILE A 86 -18.84 -8.12 10.86
N PRO A 87 -18.02 -8.98 10.24
CA PRO A 87 -16.60 -8.68 9.96
C PRO A 87 -16.37 -7.44 9.11
N GLN A 88 -17.30 -7.09 8.22
CA GLN A 88 -17.24 -5.86 7.42
C GLN A 88 -17.27 -4.57 8.26
N PHE A 89 -17.64 -4.66 9.55
CA PHE A 89 -17.71 -3.50 10.44
C PHE A 89 -16.37 -3.19 11.14
N ILE A 90 -15.34 -4.04 10.99
CA ILE A 90 -14.01 -3.85 11.61
C ILE A 90 -13.41 -2.45 11.32
N PRO A 91 -13.43 -1.92 10.08
CA PRO A 91 -12.88 -0.60 9.80
C PRO A 91 -13.65 0.52 10.53
N ILE A 92 -14.98 0.39 10.61
CA ILE A 92 -15.85 1.36 11.28
C ILE A 92 -15.65 1.31 12.80
N ALA A 93 -15.55 0.11 13.38
CA ALA A 93 -15.24 -0.09 14.80
C ALA A 93 -13.89 0.53 15.18
N SER A 94 -12.89 0.37 14.30
CA SER A 94 -11.56 0.95 14.49
C SER A 94 -11.61 2.48 14.40
N ALA A 95 -12.31 3.03 13.40
CA ALA A 95 -12.48 4.48 13.25
C ALA A 95 -13.20 5.09 14.46
N LEU A 96 -14.24 4.42 14.96
CA LEU A 96 -15.01 4.85 16.14
C LEU A 96 -14.13 4.86 17.40
N THR A 97 -13.38 3.78 17.63
CA THR A 97 -12.50 3.66 18.81
C THR A 97 -11.38 4.71 18.79
N ILE A 98 -10.73 4.88 17.64
CA ILE A 98 -9.68 5.89 17.45
C ILE A 98 -10.27 7.29 17.64
N GLY A 99 -11.39 7.56 16.98
CA GLY A 99 -12.07 8.85 17.04
C GLY A 99 -12.45 9.25 18.46
N TYR A 100 -13.10 8.33 19.19
CA TYR A 100 -13.46 8.52 20.60
C TYR A 100 -12.22 8.81 21.47
N THR A 101 -11.18 7.99 21.34
CA THR A 101 -9.96 8.09 22.16
C THR A 101 -9.25 9.42 21.93
N PHE A 102 -9.01 9.79 20.68
CA PHE A 102 -8.33 11.04 20.35
C PHE A 102 -9.19 12.28 20.62
N GLY A 103 -10.51 12.12 20.66
CA GLY A 103 -11.48 13.16 21.02
C GLY A 103 -11.24 13.67 22.44
N TRP A 104 -11.32 12.80 23.44
CA TRP A 104 -11.05 13.21 24.83
C TRP A 104 -9.56 13.37 25.12
N PHE A 105 -8.67 12.65 24.42
CA PHE A 105 -7.22 12.80 24.62
C PHE A 105 -6.76 14.23 24.31
N ALA A 106 -7.37 14.89 23.32
CA ALA A 106 -7.11 16.30 23.02
C ALA A 106 -7.37 17.23 24.23
N ASP A 107 -8.30 16.87 25.11
CA ASP A 107 -8.60 17.65 26.30
C ASP A 107 -7.52 17.58 27.39
N CYS A 108 -6.57 16.65 27.30
CA CYS A 108 -5.35 16.67 28.12
C CYS A 108 -4.52 17.94 27.89
N PHE A 109 -4.64 18.56 26.70
CA PHE A 109 -3.92 19.78 26.33
C PHE A 109 -4.61 21.07 26.77
N THR A 110 -5.81 20.96 27.34
CA THR A 110 -6.55 22.11 27.85
C THR A 110 -6.16 22.42 29.30
N ARG A 111 -6.52 23.60 29.77
CA ARG A 111 -6.30 24.00 31.18
C ARG A 111 -6.98 23.07 32.19
N GLY A 112 -8.13 22.48 31.83
CA GLY A 112 -8.93 21.65 32.72
C GLY A 112 -8.42 20.22 32.87
N GLY A 113 -7.70 19.71 31.87
CA GLY A 113 -7.29 18.31 31.79
C GLY A 113 -8.47 17.34 31.76
N VAL A 114 -8.15 16.06 31.93
CA VAL A 114 -9.11 14.95 31.97
C VAL A 114 -8.70 13.93 33.03
N GLU A 115 -9.66 13.24 33.66
CA GLU A 115 -9.38 12.15 34.61
C GLU A 115 -9.12 10.84 33.84
N MET A 116 -7.98 10.81 33.14
CA MET A 116 -7.57 9.71 32.24
C MET A 116 -7.66 8.32 32.89
N PHE A 117 -7.35 8.24 34.18
CA PHE A 117 -7.30 6.99 34.97
C PHE A 117 -8.51 6.84 35.91
N TRP A 118 -9.67 7.39 35.55
CA TRP A 118 -10.93 7.15 36.27
C TRP A 118 -11.10 5.65 36.60
N PRO A 119 -11.44 5.26 37.85
CA PRO A 119 -12.05 6.07 38.92
C PRO A 119 -11.08 6.90 39.77
N SER A 120 -9.78 6.90 39.48
CA SER A 120 -8.85 7.81 40.13
C SER A 120 -9.12 9.26 39.71
N SER A 121 -9.20 10.18 40.68
CA SER A 121 -9.44 11.62 40.44
C SER A 121 -8.21 12.37 39.91
N VAL A 122 -7.14 11.66 39.56
CA VAL A 122 -5.92 12.25 39.01
C VAL A 122 -6.17 12.77 37.60
N ARG A 123 -6.00 14.09 37.44
CA ARG A 123 -6.16 14.76 36.14
C ARG A 123 -4.87 14.75 35.35
N CYS A 124 -4.91 14.13 34.18
CA CYS A 124 -3.86 14.20 33.18
C CYS A 124 -3.91 15.56 32.47
N VAL A 125 -2.78 16.26 32.48
CA VAL A 125 -2.58 17.57 31.86
C VAL A 125 -1.22 17.62 31.18
N CYS A 126 -1.17 18.13 29.96
CA CYS A 126 0.07 18.30 29.20
C CYS A 126 0.03 19.62 28.42
N PRO A 127 1.04 20.50 28.46
CA PRO A 127 2.25 20.47 29.29
C PRO A 127 2.01 20.79 30.77
N GLY A 128 2.98 20.47 31.63
CA GLY A 128 2.91 20.76 33.08
C GLY A 128 2.73 22.24 33.41
N ASN A 129 3.28 23.15 32.59
CA ASN A 129 3.08 24.59 32.75
C ASN A 129 1.68 25.05 32.28
N ARG A 130 0.88 25.60 33.21
CA ARG A 130 -0.50 26.05 32.96
C ARG A 130 -0.61 27.13 31.87
N ASN A 131 0.43 27.95 31.69
CA ASN A 131 0.43 29.03 30.70
C ASN A 131 0.60 28.54 29.26
N LEU A 132 1.16 27.34 29.08
CA LEU A 132 1.32 26.70 27.77
C LEU A 132 0.09 25.87 27.37
N ARG A 133 -0.90 25.72 28.26
CA ARG A 133 -2.11 24.94 27.98
C ARG A 133 -3.14 25.77 27.24
N LEU A 134 -3.88 25.09 26.37
CA LEU A 134 -4.90 25.71 25.55
C LEU A 134 -6.06 26.22 26.43
N LYS A 135 -6.40 27.49 26.22
CA LYS A 135 -7.63 28.09 26.76
C LYS A 135 -8.69 28.03 25.65
N THR A 136 -9.86 27.47 25.96
CA THR A 136 -10.97 27.39 25.02
C THR A 136 -11.35 28.78 24.50
N GLY A 137 -11.48 28.92 23.18
CA GLY A 137 -11.79 30.18 22.47
C GLY A 137 -10.63 31.17 22.40
N SER A 138 -9.39 30.76 22.66
CA SER A 138 -8.23 31.67 22.56
C SER A 138 -7.58 31.68 21.17
N ASN A 139 -6.87 32.76 20.83
CA ASN A 139 -6.12 32.86 19.57
C ASN A 139 -5.11 31.70 19.38
N ALA A 140 -4.55 31.18 20.47
CA ALA A 140 -3.67 30.02 20.44
C ALA A 140 -4.40 28.74 19.97
N GLU A 141 -5.67 28.55 20.37
CA GLU A 141 -6.47 27.42 19.90
C GLU A 141 -6.79 27.54 18.40
N TYR A 142 -7.13 28.74 17.93
CA TYR A 142 -7.34 28.98 16.49
C TYR A 142 -6.06 28.76 15.66
N PHE A 143 -4.90 29.14 16.19
CA PHE A 143 -3.62 28.86 15.53
C PHE A 143 -3.35 27.35 15.43
N VAL A 144 -3.57 26.61 16.53
CA VAL A 144 -3.47 25.13 16.53
C VAL A 144 -4.47 24.52 15.55
N LEU A 145 -5.69 25.07 15.46
CA LEU A 145 -6.72 24.62 14.51
C LEU A 145 -6.24 24.78 13.05
N CYS A 146 -5.62 25.92 12.70
CA CYS A 146 -5.04 26.12 11.36
C CYS A 146 -3.96 25.09 11.04
N ILE A 147 -3.06 24.80 12.00
CA ILE A 147 -2.04 23.76 11.84
C ILE A 147 -2.68 22.39 11.65
N LEU A 148 -3.70 22.05 12.45
CA LEU A 148 -4.42 20.79 12.33
C LEU A 148 -5.10 20.63 10.98
N VAL A 149 -5.69 21.70 10.42
CA VAL A 149 -6.25 21.67 9.06
C VAL A 149 -5.15 21.38 8.02
N ALA A 150 -3.99 22.01 8.14
CA ALA A 150 -2.86 21.73 7.23
C ALA A 150 -2.38 20.27 7.34
N ILE A 151 -2.33 19.72 8.56
CA ILE A 151 -2.00 18.31 8.80
C ILE A 151 -3.07 17.40 8.21
N ALA A 152 -4.36 17.70 8.40
CA ALA A 152 -5.48 16.92 7.88
C ALA A 152 -5.45 16.85 6.34
N LEU A 153 -5.23 18.00 5.67
CA LEU A 153 -5.09 18.07 4.22
C LEU A 153 -3.87 17.29 3.72
N SER A 154 -2.75 17.37 4.44
CA SER A 154 -1.53 16.63 4.11
C SER A 154 -1.72 15.12 4.27
N ALA A 155 -2.34 14.69 5.38
CA ALA A 155 -2.68 13.30 5.65
C ALA A 155 -3.61 12.74 4.57
N PHE A 156 -4.66 13.48 4.22
CA PHE A 156 -5.57 13.12 3.14
C PHE A 156 -4.82 12.96 1.81
N SER A 157 -3.99 13.94 1.43
CA SER A 157 -3.21 13.87 0.17
C SER A 157 -2.27 12.67 0.10
N ILE A 158 -1.60 12.33 1.22
CA ILE A 158 -0.69 11.18 1.30
C ILE A 158 -1.48 9.87 1.20
N ASN A 159 -2.56 9.75 1.97
CA ASN A 159 -3.39 8.54 1.98
C ASN A 159 -4.08 8.30 0.63
N SER A 160 -4.55 9.35 -0.05
CA SER A 160 -5.13 9.24 -1.40
C SER A 160 -4.12 8.75 -2.46
N LYS A 161 -2.81 8.90 -2.23
CA LYS A 161 -1.74 8.50 -3.17
C LYS A 161 -1.09 7.16 -2.78
N GLY A 162 -1.82 6.28 -2.08
CA GLY A 162 -1.32 4.95 -1.70
C GLY A 162 -0.62 4.91 -0.35
N GLY A 163 -0.83 5.90 0.52
CA GLY A 163 -0.37 5.88 1.91
C GLY A 163 1.09 6.32 2.10
N ILE A 164 1.47 6.45 3.37
CA ILE A 164 2.76 7.01 3.78
C ILE A 164 3.94 6.13 3.37
N LEU A 165 3.76 4.80 3.41
CA LEU A 165 4.80 3.83 3.07
C LEU A 165 5.14 3.87 1.58
N THR A 166 4.15 4.04 0.71
CA THR A 166 4.37 4.20 -0.74
C THR A 166 5.12 5.49 -1.05
N GLN A 167 4.79 6.60 -0.39
CA GLN A 167 5.54 7.85 -0.55
C GLN A 167 6.97 7.74 -0.03
N PHE A 168 7.18 7.03 1.08
CA PHE A 168 8.51 6.75 1.62
C PHE A 168 9.34 5.87 0.68
N ASN A 169 8.74 4.83 0.10
CA ASN A 169 9.39 3.97 -0.89
C ASN A 169 9.81 4.76 -2.14
N ARG A 170 9.01 5.73 -2.58
CA ARG A 170 9.38 6.66 -3.67
C ARG A 170 10.55 7.56 -3.29
N LEU A 171 10.67 7.97 -2.02
CA LEU A 171 11.77 8.81 -1.55
C LEU A 171 13.10 8.04 -1.49
N ILE A 172 13.07 6.78 -1.04
CA ILE A 172 14.29 5.95 -0.92
C ILE A 172 14.81 5.50 -2.29
N ALA A 173 13.92 5.37 -3.29
CA ALA A 173 14.27 4.98 -4.66
C ALA A 173 15.13 3.70 -4.73
N SER A 174 14.73 2.65 -3.99
CA SER A 174 15.46 1.39 -3.85
C SER A 174 14.74 0.18 -4.48
N THR A 175 15.52 -0.84 -4.84
CA THR A 175 15.02 -2.12 -5.37
C THR A 175 14.10 -2.84 -4.38
N SER A 176 14.40 -2.81 -3.08
CA SER A 176 13.57 -3.43 -2.04
C SER A 176 12.19 -2.76 -1.93
N GLY A 177 12.12 -1.44 -2.06
CA GLY A 177 10.84 -0.71 -2.07
C GLY A 177 9.97 -1.12 -3.26
N VAL A 178 10.59 -1.27 -4.43
CA VAL A 178 9.92 -1.74 -5.65
C VAL A 178 9.45 -3.19 -5.53
N GLN A 179 10.25 -4.06 -4.90
CA GLN A 179 9.85 -5.45 -4.63
C GLN A 179 8.60 -5.50 -3.74
N GLY A 180 8.52 -4.64 -2.73
CA GLY A 180 7.35 -4.53 -1.85
C GLY A 180 6.08 -4.18 -2.64
N VAL A 181 6.16 -3.16 -3.50
CA VAL A 181 5.04 -2.73 -4.37
C VAL A 181 4.64 -3.83 -5.36
N TYR A 182 5.63 -4.52 -5.93
CA TYR A 182 5.40 -5.64 -6.82
C TYR A 182 4.66 -6.80 -6.12
N ASN A 183 5.08 -7.14 -4.90
CA ASN A 183 4.45 -8.22 -4.13
C ASN A 183 3.02 -7.87 -3.69
N SER A 184 2.73 -6.60 -3.38
CA SER A 184 1.40 -6.17 -2.96
C SER A 184 0.41 -6.02 -4.12
N SER A 185 0.90 -5.58 -5.29
CA SER A 185 0.02 -5.08 -6.38
C SER A 185 0.29 -5.69 -7.75
N GLY A 186 1.35 -6.47 -7.93
CA GLY A 186 1.74 -7.04 -9.23
C GLY A 186 0.79 -8.11 -9.79
N SER A 187 -0.08 -8.70 -8.97
CA SER A 187 -1.11 -9.65 -9.40
C SER A 187 -2.35 -8.97 -9.98
N THR A 188 -2.62 -7.72 -9.59
CA THR A 188 -3.87 -6.98 -9.89
C THR A 188 -3.66 -5.74 -10.74
N HIS A 189 -2.43 -5.22 -10.79
CA HIS A 189 -2.09 -4.00 -11.51
C HIS A 189 -0.77 -4.14 -12.26
N LYS A 190 -0.66 -3.38 -13.35
CA LYS A 190 0.59 -3.20 -14.07
C LYS A 190 1.52 -2.30 -13.23
N ILE A 191 2.74 -2.79 -12.98
CA ILE A 191 3.76 -2.04 -12.25
C ILE A 191 4.75 -1.43 -13.24
N VAL A 192 4.89 -0.11 -13.19
CA VAL A 192 5.84 0.65 -14.01
C VAL A 192 6.99 1.12 -13.13
N ALA A 193 8.21 0.72 -13.46
CA ALA A 193 9.42 1.19 -12.82
C ALA A 193 9.97 2.42 -13.54
N ASN A 194 10.20 3.51 -12.81
CA ASN A 194 11.07 4.58 -13.29
C ASN A 194 12.49 4.26 -12.85
N ILE A 195 13.35 3.97 -13.82
CA ILE A 195 14.73 3.54 -13.59
C ILE A 195 15.66 4.66 -14.00
N LYS A 196 16.55 5.04 -13.09
CA LYS A 196 17.74 5.84 -13.36
C LYS A 196 18.98 4.99 -13.15
N GLY A 197 19.86 4.99 -14.14
CA GLY A 197 21.08 4.22 -14.09
C GLY A 197 21.88 4.33 -15.36
N VAL A 198 22.69 3.29 -15.63
CA VAL A 198 23.56 3.24 -16.80
C VAL A 198 23.47 1.89 -17.50
N ARG A 199 23.61 1.85 -18.82
CA ARG A 199 23.75 0.59 -19.54
C ARG A 199 25.12 -0.02 -19.25
N ALA A 200 25.18 -1.34 -19.06
CA ALA A 200 26.44 -2.01 -18.72
C ALA A 200 27.46 -1.98 -19.87
N GLY A 201 27.01 -2.07 -21.12
CA GLY A 201 27.89 -2.14 -22.29
C GLY A 201 28.62 -0.85 -22.63
N ASP A 202 27.93 0.29 -22.66
CA ASP A 202 28.48 1.58 -23.12
C ASP A 202 28.47 2.68 -22.05
N ARG A 203 27.96 2.39 -20.85
CA ARG A 203 27.79 3.34 -19.74
C ARG A 203 26.92 4.55 -20.10
N SER A 204 26.13 4.47 -21.16
CA SER A 204 25.14 5.49 -21.51
C SER A 204 24.09 5.60 -20.41
N LYS A 205 23.65 6.83 -20.14
CA LYS A 205 22.63 7.09 -19.11
C LYS A 205 21.28 6.55 -19.53
N VAL A 206 20.62 5.88 -18.60
CA VAL A 206 19.23 5.42 -18.73
C VAL A 206 18.40 6.20 -17.74
N ASP A 207 17.43 6.97 -18.24
CA ASP A 207 16.38 7.60 -17.45
C ASP A 207 15.06 7.37 -18.19
N GLY A 208 14.27 6.42 -17.71
CA GLY A 208 13.11 5.94 -18.46
C GLY A 208 12.14 5.09 -17.65
N GLN A 209 10.97 4.87 -18.25
CA GLN A 209 9.92 4.05 -17.68
C GLN A 209 9.93 2.65 -18.30
N PHE A 210 9.90 1.63 -17.46
CA PHE A 210 9.91 0.24 -17.87
C PHE A 210 8.82 -0.53 -17.14
N GLN A 211 8.14 -1.45 -17.83
CA GLN A 211 7.17 -2.32 -17.19
C GLN A 211 7.90 -3.47 -16.48
N ILE A 212 7.63 -3.69 -15.20
CA ILE A 212 8.18 -4.84 -14.47
C ILE A 212 7.42 -6.10 -14.87
N ILE A 213 8.14 -7.11 -15.37
CA ILE A 213 7.57 -8.41 -15.74
C ILE A 213 7.68 -9.37 -14.58
N GLN A 214 8.89 -9.52 -14.03
CA GLN A 214 9.15 -10.39 -12.88
C GLN A 214 10.41 -9.96 -12.11
N PRO A 215 10.49 -10.27 -10.79
CA PRO A 215 11.73 -10.15 -10.03
C PRO A 215 12.75 -11.18 -10.49
N ASN A 216 14.04 -10.82 -10.49
CA ASN A 216 15.15 -11.71 -10.82
C ASN A 216 16.40 -11.32 -10.01
N GLY A 217 16.75 -12.14 -9.02
CA GLY A 217 17.89 -11.91 -8.14
C GLY A 217 17.76 -10.60 -7.35
N THR A 218 18.75 -9.71 -7.51
CA THR A 218 18.79 -8.38 -6.86
C THR A 218 18.00 -7.31 -7.60
N GLY A 219 17.36 -7.65 -8.71
CA GLY A 219 16.67 -6.71 -9.60
C GLY A 219 15.42 -7.29 -10.25
N PHE A 220 15.15 -6.80 -11.46
CA PHE A 220 13.90 -7.06 -12.17
C PHE A 220 14.18 -7.29 -13.66
N ILE A 221 13.37 -8.16 -14.27
CA ILE A 221 13.24 -8.21 -15.72
C ILE A 221 12.19 -7.17 -16.11
N VAL A 222 12.63 -6.22 -16.94
CA VAL A 222 11.82 -5.08 -17.33
C VAL A 222 11.65 -5.00 -18.84
N LEU A 223 10.44 -4.62 -19.26
CA LEU A 223 10.07 -4.43 -20.66
C LEU A 223 10.02 -2.94 -20.98
N GLU A 224 10.76 -2.52 -22.01
CA GLU A 224 10.74 -1.14 -22.50
C GLU A 224 9.52 -0.93 -23.42
N PRO A 225 8.59 -0.01 -23.10
CA PRO A 225 7.33 0.15 -23.83
C PRO A 225 7.49 0.50 -25.31
N ASN A 226 8.51 1.30 -25.66
CA ASN A 226 8.69 1.83 -27.01
C ASN A 226 9.29 0.80 -27.97
N THR A 227 10.20 -0.03 -27.48
CA THR A 227 10.98 -0.97 -28.29
C THR A 227 10.50 -2.41 -28.13
N ASN A 228 9.68 -2.70 -27.12
CA ASN A 228 9.31 -4.05 -26.67
C ASN A 228 10.54 -4.95 -26.38
N LYS A 229 11.69 -4.34 -26.08
CA LYS A 229 12.90 -5.06 -25.66
C LYS A 229 12.87 -5.34 -24.16
N LEU A 230 13.40 -6.51 -23.81
CA LEU A 230 13.56 -6.94 -22.42
C LEU A 230 14.98 -6.67 -21.94
N TYR A 231 15.10 -6.14 -20.73
CA TYR A 231 16.37 -5.88 -20.07
C TYR A 231 16.34 -6.46 -18.64
N LYS A 232 17.48 -6.97 -18.16
CA LYS A 232 17.68 -7.16 -16.73
C LYS A 232 18.14 -5.83 -16.16
N ALA A 233 17.33 -5.27 -15.25
CA ALA A 233 17.69 -4.11 -14.47
C ALA A 233 18.02 -4.56 -13.05
N ALA A 234 19.30 -4.51 -12.66
CA ALA A 234 19.73 -4.94 -11.33
C ALA A 234 20.92 -4.10 -10.84
N THR A 235 21.37 -4.33 -9.62
CA THR A 235 22.64 -3.79 -9.13
C THR A 235 23.85 -4.64 -9.57
N ASP A 236 23.59 -5.83 -10.12
CA ASP A 236 24.61 -6.80 -10.50
C ASP A 236 25.31 -6.44 -11.82
N PRO A 237 26.60 -6.79 -12.01
CA PRO A 237 27.35 -6.49 -13.23
C PRO A 237 26.85 -7.24 -14.47
N ASP A 238 26.10 -8.33 -14.30
CA ASP A 238 25.55 -9.16 -15.39
C ASP A 238 24.25 -8.59 -15.98
N SER A 239 23.78 -7.46 -15.44
CA SER A 239 22.57 -6.77 -15.88
C SER A 239 22.83 -5.85 -17.08
N GLN A 240 21.85 -5.73 -17.98
CA GLN A 240 21.96 -4.79 -19.09
C GLN A 240 21.80 -3.34 -18.63
N ILE A 241 21.02 -3.12 -17.57
CA ILE A 241 20.81 -1.82 -16.94
C ILE A 241 21.25 -1.91 -15.47
N VAL A 242 22.33 -1.22 -15.13
CA VAL A 242 22.80 -1.09 -13.75
C VAL A 242 21.97 0.00 -13.07
N ILE A 243 21.20 -0.38 -12.05
CA ILE A 243 20.30 0.52 -11.32
C ILE A 243 21.11 1.39 -10.36
N GLU A 244 20.96 2.71 -10.49
CA GLU A 244 21.42 3.68 -9.48
C GLU A 244 20.25 4.09 -8.56
N GLN A 245 19.07 4.30 -9.15
CA GLN A 245 17.82 4.60 -8.45
C GLN A 245 16.65 3.96 -9.18
N ILE A 246 15.69 3.43 -8.42
CA ILE A 246 14.46 2.85 -8.98
C ILE A 246 13.25 3.20 -8.12
N THR A 247 12.19 3.65 -8.77
CA THR A 247 10.87 3.85 -8.14
C THR A 247 9.82 3.08 -8.90
N ALA A 248 8.72 2.71 -8.25
CA ALA A 248 7.62 1.99 -8.87
C ALA A 248 6.31 2.74 -8.71
N ASP A 249 5.53 2.75 -9.79
CA ASP A 249 4.19 3.29 -9.86
C ASP A 249 3.20 2.18 -10.25
N VAL A 250 2.12 2.08 -9.48
CA VAL A 250 0.98 1.21 -9.79
C VAL A 250 0.16 1.91 -10.87
N SER A 251 0.08 1.30 -12.05
CA SER A 251 -0.57 1.85 -13.24
C SER A 251 -1.96 1.22 -13.45
N THR A 252 -2.30 0.84 -14.68
CA THR A 252 -3.60 0.28 -15.06
C THR A 252 -3.86 -1.09 -14.40
N PRO A 253 -5.12 -1.44 -14.11
CA PRO A 253 -5.47 -2.79 -13.69
C PRO A 253 -4.98 -3.82 -14.72
N ALA A 254 -4.32 -4.85 -14.23
CA ALA A 254 -3.82 -5.95 -15.04
C ALA A 254 -3.80 -7.23 -14.22
N ILE A 255 -4.42 -8.28 -14.73
CA ILE A 255 -4.47 -9.57 -14.04
C ILE A 255 -3.28 -10.39 -14.53
N THR A 256 -2.41 -10.77 -13.59
CA THR A 256 -1.28 -11.66 -13.84
C THR A 256 -1.63 -13.07 -13.38
N THR A 257 -1.71 -14.01 -14.32
CA THR A 257 -1.94 -15.43 -14.06
C THR A 257 -0.68 -16.23 -14.37
N ILE A 258 -0.30 -17.16 -13.48
CA ILE A 258 0.83 -18.06 -13.68
C ILE A 258 0.26 -19.49 -13.77
N GLU A 259 0.50 -20.17 -14.88
CA GLU A 259 0.07 -21.55 -15.11
C GLU A 259 1.29 -22.45 -15.36
N SER A 260 1.36 -23.58 -14.67
CA SER A 260 2.40 -24.58 -14.90
C SER A 260 2.00 -25.52 -16.04
N VAL A 261 2.93 -25.75 -16.96
CA VAL A 261 2.79 -26.64 -18.11
C VAL A 261 3.93 -27.64 -18.05
N PHE A 262 3.59 -28.92 -17.97
CA PHE A 262 4.54 -30.01 -18.12
C PHE A 262 4.55 -30.45 -19.57
N VAL A 263 5.75 -30.58 -20.12
CA VAL A 263 6.00 -31.02 -21.49
C VAL A 263 6.68 -32.38 -21.36
N GLU A 264 6.07 -33.42 -21.91
CA GLU A 264 6.60 -34.79 -21.89
C GLU A 264 6.70 -35.25 -23.34
N ASP A 265 7.91 -35.18 -23.90
CA ASP A 265 8.23 -35.61 -25.26
C ASP A 265 7.22 -35.16 -26.32
N GLN A 266 6.89 -33.86 -26.30
CA GLN A 266 5.93 -33.25 -27.21
C GLN A 266 6.48 -31.94 -27.78
N VAL A 267 5.88 -31.51 -28.88
CA VAL A 267 6.22 -30.25 -29.54
C VAL A 267 5.91 -29.07 -28.62
N VAL A 268 6.91 -28.25 -28.32
CA VAL A 268 6.79 -27.13 -27.37
C VAL A 268 5.71 -26.14 -27.82
N GLY A 269 5.63 -25.86 -29.13
CA GLY A 269 4.65 -24.95 -29.70
C GLY A 269 3.20 -25.38 -29.46
N GLU A 270 2.91 -26.68 -29.53
CA GLU A 270 1.56 -27.22 -29.27
C GLU A 270 1.17 -27.03 -27.81
N ALA A 271 2.10 -27.31 -26.89
CA ALA A 271 1.89 -27.21 -25.44
C ALA A 271 1.54 -25.79 -24.98
N ILE A 272 2.11 -24.77 -25.64
CA ILE A 272 1.96 -23.36 -25.26
C ILE A 272 1.02 -22.56 -26.16
N SER A 273 0.57 -23.13 -27.29
CA SER A 273 -0.33 -22.48 -28.26
C SER A 273 -1.61 -21.91 -27.65
N LYS A 274 -2.17 -22.61 -26.65
CA LYS A 274 -3.39 -22.23 -25.92
C LYS A 274 -3.30 -20.88 -25.18
N PHE A 275 -2.09 -20.37 -24.96
CA PHE A 275 -1.84 -19.10 -24.30
C PHE A 275 -1.72 -17.92 -25.26
N ASN A 276 -1.71 -18.16 -26.57
CA ASN A 276 -1.65 -17.11 -27.57
C ASN A 276 -3.02 -16.39 -27.70
N ARG A 277 -3.30 -15.48 -26.76
CA ARG A 277 -4.54 -14.69 -26.72
C ARG A 277 -4.27 -13.26 -27.18
N THR A 278 -5.27 -12.66 -27.85
CA THR A 278 -5.23 -11.24 -28.20
C THR A 278 -5.19 -10.38 -26.94
N ASN A 279 -4.43 -9.28 -26.97
CA ASN A 279 -4.24 -8.34 -25.85
C ASN A 279 -3.62 -8.93 -24.56
N THR A 280 -2.97 -10.09 -24.63
CA THR A 280 -2.26 -10.69 -23.50
C THR A 280 -0.76 -10.74 -23.76
N ASN A 281 0.02 -10.14 -22.86
CA ASN A 281 1.47 -10.30 -22.90
C ASN A 281 1.83 -11.59 -22.14
N VAL A 282 2.37 -12.57 -22.85
CA VAL A 282 2.69 -13.89 -22.29
C VAL A 282 4.20 -14.10 -22.27
N PHE A 283 4.70 -14.50 -21.11
CA PHE A 283 6.11 -14.80 -20.85
C PHE A 283 6.25 -16.22 -20.32
N VAL A 284 7.25 -16.95 -20.82
CA VAL A 284 7.51 -18.35 -20.46
C VAL A 284 8.82 -18.42 -19.67
N THR A 285 8.80 -19.10 -18.54
CA THR A 285 9.99 -19.36 -17.70
C THR A 285 10.04 -20.84 -17.35
N GLY A 286 11.19 -21.48 -17.44
CA GLY A 286 11.33 -22.89 -17.10
C GLY A 286 12.53 -23.54 -17.76
N ASP A 287 12.65 -24.85 -17.53
CA ASP A 287 13.76 -25.65 -18.02
C ASP A 287 13.20 -26.80 -18.88
N LEU A 288 13.83 -26.99 -20.03
CA LEU A 288 13.50 -28.00 -21.02
C LEU A 288 14.74 -28.82 -21.35
N SER A 289 14.57 -30.13 -21.44
CA SER A 289 15.55 -31.07 -22.00
C SER A 289 15.18 -31.33 -23.46
N VAL A 290 16.17 -31.29 -24.33
CA VAL A 290 16.04 -31.51 -25.78
C VAL A 290 17.10 -32.52 -26.21
N GLU A 291 16.88 -33.26 -27.29
CA GLU A 291 17.84 -34.26 -27.76
C GLU A 291 19.02 -33.63 -28.49
N ASP A 292 18.75 -32.73 -29.45
CA ASP A 292 19.77 -32.01 -30.21
C ASP A 292 19.20 -30.68 -30.73
N PHE A 293 19.62 -29.57 -30.13
CA PHE A 293 19.15 -28.23 -30.49
C PHE A 293 20.25 -27.37 -31.13
N ASP A 294 19.96 -26.83 -32.31
CA ASP A 294 20.85 -25.88 -32.98
C ASP A 294 20.80 -24.49 -32.34
N THR A 295 21.74 -24.26 -31.43
CA THR A 295 21.91 -22.97 -30.74
C THR A 295 22.28 -21.80 -31.67
N SER A 296 22.64 -22.04 -32.93
CA SER A 296 23.03 -21.00 -33.89
C SER A 296 21.83 -20.16 -34.37
N VAL A 297 20.61 -20.72 -34.29
CA VAL A 297 19.37 -20.06 -34.72
C VAL A 297 18.95 -18.94 -33.74
N LEU A 298 19.47 -18.96 -32.51
CA LEU A 298 19.11 -17.99 -31.48
C LEU A 298 19.79 -16.61 -31.68
N PRO A 299 19.04 -15.51 -31.52
CA PRO A 299 19.60 -14.17 -31.62
C PRO A 299 20.58 -13.89 -30.46
N ARG A 300 21.78 -13.41 -30.80
CA ARG A 300 22.82 -13.01 -29.84
C ARG A 300 22.96 -11.49 -29.81
N ASP A 301 22.12 -10.82 -29.03
CA ASP A 301 22.27 -9.38 -28.77
C ASP A 301 22.83 -9.16 -27.35
N PRO A 302 24.09 -8.70 -27.20
CA PRO A 302 24.68 -8.47 -25.87
C PRO A 302 24.03 -7.32 -25.10
N TYR A 303 23.24 -6.46 -25.77
CA TYR A 303 22.53 -5.34 -25.16
C TYR A 303 21.10 -5.71 -24.71
N GLN A 304 20.63 -6.91 -25.03
CA GLN A 304 19.32 -7.40 -24.63
C GLN A 304 19.45 -8.48 -23.55
N PHE A 305 18.44 -8.60 -22.70
CA PHE A 305 18.38 -9.71 -21.76
C PHE A 305 18.34 -11.04 -22.51
N LYS A 306 19.21 -11.97 -22.12
CA LYS A 306 19.25 -13.32 -22.66
C LYS A 306 18.10 -14.16 -22.07
N PHE A 307 16.93 -14.06 -22.67
CA PHE A 307 15.72 -14.76 -22.20
C PHE A 307 15.66 -16.25 -22.65
N ILE A 308 16.53 -16.69 -23.56
CA ILE A 308 16.75 -18.11 -23.90
C ILE A 308 18.23 -18.42 -23.71
N ASP A 309 18.53 -19.33 -22.78
CA ASP A 309 19.85 -19.93 -22.62
C ASP A 309 19.80 -21.39 -23.05
N ALA A 310 20.32 -21.68 -24.24
CA ALA A 310 20.30 -23.01 -24.81
C ALA A 310 21.70 -23.61 -24.91
N SER A 311 21.79 -24.87 -24.52
CA SER A 311 22.84 -25.82 -24.86
C SER A 311 22.25 -26.86 -25.83
N PRO A 312 23.08 -27.70 -26.49
CA PRO A 312 22.58 -28.74 -27.39
C PRO A 312 21.56 -29.69 -26.75
N SER A 313 21.60 -29.90 -25.43
CA SER A 313 20.75 -30.85 -24.72
C SER A 313 19.79 -30.21 -23.70
N SER A 314 19.91 -28.90 -23.44
CA SER A 314 19.13 -28.22 -22.39
C SER A 314 18.80 -26.79 -22.77
N ILE A 315 17.56 -26.37 -22.54
CA ILE A 315 17.08 -25.01 -22.82
C ILE A 315 16.47 -24.43 -21.56
N LYS A 316 17.05 -23.33 -21.09
CA LYS A 316 16.53 -22.54 -19.98
C LYS A 316 15.87 -21.28 -20.50
N LEU A 317 14.62 -21.07 -20.12
CA LEU A 317 13.81 -19.91 -20.47
C LEU A 317 13.66 -19.00 -19.25
N GLU A 318 13.95 -17.72 -19.39
CA GLU A 318 13.75 -16.71 -18.36
C GLU A 318 12.92 -15.55 -18.93
N ALA A 319 11.64 -15.47 -18.55
CA ALA A 319 10.68 -14.49 -19.07
C ALA A 319 10.72 -14.34 -20.61
N ALA A 320 10.84 -15.45 -21.33
CA ALA A 320 10.89 -15.45 -22.79
C ALA A 320 9.51 -15.07 -23.37
N PRO A 321 9.40 -14.06 -24.25
CA PRO A 321 8.12 -13.71 -24.85
C PRO A 321 7.57 -14.87 -25.68
N LEU A 322 6.28 -15.17 -25.55
CA LEU A 322 5.64 -16.31 -26.21
C LEU A 322 5.88 -16.33 -27.74
N LYS A 323 5.80 -15.17 -28.40
CA LYS A 323 6.06 -15.05 -29.85
C LYS A 323 7.47 -15.48 -30.25
N VAL A 324 8.44 -15.26 -29.37
CA VAL A 324 9.84 -15.60 -29.61
C VAL A 324 10.07 -17.09 -29.36
N VAL A 325 9.47 -17.64 -28.29
CA VAL A 325 9.47 -19.09 -28.02
C VAL A 325 8.83 -19.86 -29.18
N MET A 326 7.65 -19.44 -29.64
CA MET A 326 6.98 -20.05 -30.79
C MET A 326 7.81 -20.00 -32.08
N LYS A 327 8.62 -18.94 -32.27
CA LYS A 327 9.42 -18.77 -33.48
C LYS A 327 10.66 -19.66 -33.50
N PHE A 328 11.33 -19.83 -32.36
CA PHE A 328 12.63 -20.50 -32.29
C PHE A 328 12.58 -21.91 -31.71
N LEU A 329 11.57 -22.19 -30.88
CA LEU A 329 11.39 -23.47 -30.19
C LEU A 329 10.06 -24.13 -30.55
N GLY A 330 9.27 -23.54 -31.45
CA GLY A 330 7.91 -23.99 -31.73
C GLY A 330 7.83 -25.42 -32.23
N ASP A 331 8.79 -25.83 -33.06
CA ASP A 331 8.81 -27.15 -33.73
C ASP A 331 9.68 -28.18 -32.99
N GLU A 332 10.32 -27.79 -31.89
CA GLU A 332 11.23 -28.64 -31.13
C GLU A 332 10.47 -29.58 -30.19
N PHE A 333 10.93 -30.84 -30.13
CA PHE A 333 10.48 -31.81 -29.14
C PHE A 333 11.29 -31.63 -27.86
N ALA A 334 10.60 -31.42 -26.74
CA ALA A 334 11.25 -31.21 -25.47
C ALA A 334 10.52 -31.92 -24.33
N SER A 335 11.23 -32.15 -23.23
CA SER A 335 10.68 -32.64 -21.98
C SER A 335 11.10 -31.73 -20.83
N GLY A 336 10.16 -31.29 -20.00
CA GLY A 336 10.47 -30.41 -18.86
C GLY A 336 9.26 -29.68 -18.29
N SER A 337 9.55 -28.67 -17.46
CA SER A 337 8.53 -27.88 -16.78
C SER A 337 8.63 -26.42 -17.16
N LEU A 338 7.50 -25.87 -17.62
CA LEU A 338 7.34 -24.48 -17.98
C LEU A 338 6.32 -23.80 -17.05
N GLN A 339 6.56 -22.54 -16.75
CA GLN A 339 5.62 -21.63 -16.12
C GLN A 339 5.27 -20.54 -17.12
N VAL A 340 3.99 -20.46 -17.46
CA VAL A 340 3.46 -19.48 -18.39
C VAL A 340 2.80 -18.36 -17.60
N ARG A 341 3.39 -17.18 -17.68
CA ARG A 341 2.88 -15.95 -17.07
C ARG A 341 2.11 -15.15 -18.11
N SER A 342 0.81 -15.04 -17.91
CA SER A 342 -0.10 -14.26 -18.75
C SER A 342 -0.46 -12.95 -18.04
N ILE A 343 -0.12 -11.82 -18.66
CA ILE A 343 -0.47 -10.48 -18.17
C ILE A 343 -1.58 -9.92 -19.07
N VAL A 344 -2.80 -9.91 -18.54
CA VAL A 344 -3.98 -9.36 -19.23
C VAL A 344 -4.17 -7.93 -18.75
N SER A 345 -3.93 -6.96 -19.62
CA SER A 345 -4.19 -5.54 -19.30
C SER A 345 -5.68 -5.24 -19.56
N SER A 346 -6.38 -4.65 -18.59
CA SER A 346 -7.71 -4.09 -18.88
C SER A 346 -7.51 -2.88 -19.79
N GLN A 347 -8.21 -2.84 -20.93
CA GLN A 347 -8.25 -1.65 -21.78
C GLN A 347 -8.87 -0.46 -21.05
#